data_AF-A0A645I444-F1
#
_entry.id   AF-A0A645I444-F1
#
_cell.length_a   1.000
_cell.length_b   1.000
_cell.length_c   1.000
_cell.angle_alpha   90.00
_cell.angle_beta   90.00
_cell.angle_gamma   90.00
#
_symmetry.space_group_name_H-M   'P 1'
#
loop_
_entity.id
_entity.type
_entity.pdbx_description
1 polymer ?
#
loop_
_entity_poly.entity_id
_entity_poly.type
_entity_poly.pdbx_seq_one_letter_code
_entity_poly.pdbx_strand_id
1 'polypeptide(L)'
;MGSGAVLKLDGVGEAGWRALHQQHHFEHIFSWLALTQEQIQHTPGFAKAKGEQVWHQFNLVRKQPFIRWIQALGIPLPLVALNASGDRSWRQLSGRTELYWQQLPAVGPRRARQVMTWLDNAEVKQLSHWLAAQQIESFIP
;
A
#
# COMPACT_ATOMS: atom_id res chain seq x y z
N MET A 1 10.38 1.82 -8.41
CA MET A 1 8.98 2.13 -8.06
C MET A 1 8.19 0.82 -7.99
N GLY A 2 7.98 0.26 -6.80
CA GLY A 2 7.43 -1.11 -6.63
C GLY A 2 5.94 -1.20 -6.21
N SER A 3 5.32 -0.11 -5.77
CA SER A 3 3.95 -0.13 -5.22
C SER A 3 2.86 -0.20 -6.29
N GLY A 4 3.06 0.42 -7.46
CA GLY A 4 2.04 0.54 -8.50
C GLY A 4 1.59 -0.78 -9.13
N ALA A 5 2.52 -1.72 -9.34
CA ALA A 5 2.20 -3.05 -9.87
C ALA A 5 1.44 -3.91 -8.85
N VAL A 6 1.78 -3.80 -7.57
CA VAL A 6 1.14 -4.58 -6.50
C VAL A 6 -0.31 -4.14 -6.31
N LEU A 7 -0.55 -2.83 -6.37
CA LEU A 7 -1.87 -2.22 -6.17
C LEU A 7 -2.74 -2.17 -7.45
N LYS A 8 -2.27 -2.69 -8.58
CA LYS A 8 -2.97 -2.64 -9.87
C LYS A 8 -3.40 -1.21 -10.25
N LEU A 9 -2.44 -0.29 -10.25
CA LEU A 9 -2.67 1.07 -10.76
C LEU A 9 -2.69 1.07 -12.30
N ASP A 10 -3.67 0.36 -12.86
CA ASP A 10 -3.87 0.19 -14.30
C ASP A 10 -4.28 1.54 -14.92
N GLY A 11 -3.56 1.99 -15.95
CA GLY A 11 -3.88 3.24 -16.64
C GLY A 11 -3.03 4.45 -16.27
N VAL A 12 -2.15 4.37 -15.26
CA VAL A 12 -1.07 5.34 -15.06
C VAL A 12 0.25 4.70 -15.49
N GLY A 13 0.70 5.01 -16.71
CA GLY A 13 2.02 4.59 -17.19
C GLY A 13 3.15 5.28 -16.42
N GLU A 14 4.38 4.79 -16.58
CA GLU A 14 5.56 5.34 -15.89
C GLU A 14 5.71 6.85 -16.09
N ALA A 15 5.46 7.35 -17.30
CA ALA A 15 5.50 8.78 -17.60
C ALA A 15 4.46 9.58 -16.78
N GLY A 16 3.26 9.04 -16.60
CA GLY A 16 2.22 9.65 -15.77
C GLY A 16 2.60 9.67 -14.29
N TRP A 17 3.17 8.58 -13.78
CA TRP A 17 3.72 8.53 -12.43
C TRP A 17 4.83 9.54 -12.20
N ARG A 18 5.74 9.67 -13.18
CA ARG A 18 6.84 10.63 -13.12
C ARG A 18 6.34 12.08 -13.09
N ALA A 19 5.36 12.41 -13.93
CA ALA A 19 4.77 13.75 -13.95
C ALA A 19 4.07 14.08 -12.62
N LEU A 20 3.29 13.14 -12.06
CA LEU A 20 2.65 13.32 -10.76
C LEU A 20 3.67 13.48 -9.63
N HIS A 21 4.73 12.67 -9.63
CA HIS A 21 5.79 12.74 -8.64
C HIS A 21 6.57 14.06 -8.73
N GLN A 22 6.89 14.53 -9.94
CA GLN A 22 7.62 15.79 -10.16
C GLN A 22 6.79 17.01 -9.76
N GLN A 23 5.49 17.00 -10.06
CA GLN A 23 4.61 18.13 -9.74
C GLN A 23 4.28 18.19 -8.24
N HIS A 24 3.91 17.06 -7.64
CA HIS A 24 3.34 17.01 -6.29
C HIS A 24 4.30 16.53 -5.22
N HIS A 25 5.57 16.29 -5.56
CA HIS A 25 6.66 15.99 -4.63
C HIS A 25 6.29 14.87 -3.63
N PHE A 26 6.11 13.65 -4.13
CA PHE A 26 5.73 12.53 -3.26
C PHE A 26 6.78 12.24 -2.20
N GLU A 27 6.35 12.29 -0.94
CA GLU A 27 7.18 11.95 0.22
C GLU A 27 7.40 10.43 0.34
N HIS A 28 6.44 9.62 -0.11
CA HIS A 28 6.48 8.17 0.00
C HIS A 28 5.63 7.46 -1.06
N ILE A 29 5.73 6.13 -1.10
CA ILE A 29 5.09 5.28 -2.12
C ILE A 29 3.56 5.38 -2.23
N PHE A 30 2.89 5.89 -1.19
CA PHE A 30 1.44 6.10 -1.16
C PHE A 30 0.99 7.55 -1.32
N SER A 31 1.88 8.54 -1.48
CA SER A 31 1.51 9.97 -1.42
C SER A 31 0.47 10.37 -2.47
N TRP A 32 0.38 9.61 -3.57
CA TRP A 32 -0.65 9.77 -4.59
C TRP A 32 -2.09 9.63 -4.07
N LEU A 33 -2.32 8.92 -2.95
CA LEU A 33 -3.65 8.81 -2.34
C LEU A 33 -4.17 10.17 -1.84
N ALA A 34 -3.29 11.11 -1.49
CA ALA A 34 -3.67 12.43 -1.02
C ALA A 34 -4.00 13.41 -2.15
N LEU A 35 -3.75 13.02 -3.42
CA LEU A 35 -4.06 13.88 -4.56
C LEU A 35 -5.57 13.99 -4.76
N THR A 36 -6.03 15.21 -4.99
CA THR A 36 -7.40 15.51 -5.42
C THR A 36 -7.54 15.38 -6.94
N GLN A 37 -8.79 15.30 -7.42
CA GLN A 37 -9.06 15.29 -8.85
C GLN A 37 -8.48 16.54 -9.54
N GLU A 38 -8.64 17.71 -8.93
CA GLU A 38 -8.15 18.98 -9.44
C GLU A 38 -6.61 18.99 -9.53
N GLN A 39 -5.92 18.49 -8.50
CA GLN A 39 -4.45 18.39 -8.51
C GLN A 39 -3.94 17.45 -9.62
N ILE A 40 -4.63 16.33 -9.86
CA ILE A 40 -4.28 15.42 -10.95
C ILE A 40 -4.51 16.12 -12.30
N GLN A 41 -5.63 16.80 -12.49
CA GLN A 41 -5.95 17.52 -13.74
C GLN A 41 -5.01 18.69 -14.02
N HIS A 42 -4.48 19.35 -12.99
CA HIS A 42 -3.47 20.41 -13.13
C HIS A 42 -2.03 19.91 -13.28
N THR A 43 -1.82 18.59 -13.36
CA THR A 43 -0.48 18.04 -13.58
C THR A 43 -0.07 18.25 -15.05
N PRO A 44 1.10 18.86 -15.33
CA PRO A 44 1.58 19.04 -16.69
C PRO A 44 1.62 17.71 -17.48
N GLY A 45 1.11 17.72 -18.70
CA GLY A 45 1.02 16.53 -19.56
C GLY A 45 -0.23 15.66 -19.33
N PHE A 46 -1.11 16.00 -18.38
CA PHE A 46 -2.40 15.35 -18.22
C PHE A 46 -3.48 16.14 -18.98
N ALA A 47 -4.04 15.55 -20.03
CA ALA A 47 -5.30 16.04 -20.60
C ALA A 47 -6.43 15.85 -19.58
N LYS A 48 -7.47 16.69 -19.61
CA LYS A 48 -8.60 16.63 -18.66
C LYS A 48 -9.19 15.22 -18.52
N ALA A 49 -9.51 14.58 -19.64
CA ALA A 49 -10.04 13.21 -19.67
C ALA A 49 -9.07 12.18 -19.05
N LYS A 50 -7.75 12.39 -19.22
CA LYS A 50 -6.75 11.53 -18.59
C LYS A 50 -6.73 11.72 -17.07
N GLY A 51 -6.82 12.96 -16.59
CA GLY A 51 -6.89 13.25 -15.16
C GLY A 51 -8.10 12.62 -14.48
N GLU A 52 -9.26 12.67 -15.13
CA GLU A 52 -10.49 12.00 -14.64
C GLU A 52 -10.33 10.47 -14.57
N GLN A 53 -9.75 9.86 -15.61
CA GLN A 53 -9.47 8.43 -15.61
C GLN A 53 -8.53 8.02 -14.46
N VAL A 54 -7.46 8.78 -14.24
CA VAL A 54 -6.48 8.49 -13.19
C VAL A 54 -7.11 8.65 -11.81
N TRP A 55 -7.90 9.70 -11.60
CA TRP A 55 -8.64 9.89 -10.36
C TRP A 55 -9.60 8.72 -10.08
N HIS A 56 -10.34 8.26 -11.09
CA HIS A 56 -11.20 7.10 -10.97
C HIS A 56 -10.41 5.84 -10.58
N GLN A 57 -9.26 5.60 -11.21
CA GLN A 57 -8.41 4.45 -10.87
C GLN A 57 -7.91 4.52 -9.43
N PHE A 58 -7.48 5.69 -8.95
CA PHE A 58 -7.04 5.85 -7.56
C PHE A 58 -8.16 5.49 -6.58
N ASN A 59 -9.39 5.89 -6.88
CA ASN A 59 -10.57 5.54 -6.08
C ASN A 59 -10.90 4.04 -6.10
N LEU A 60 -10.66 3.33 -7.22
CA LEU A 60 -10.79 1.87 -7.26
C LEU A 60 -9.71 1.19 -6.42
N VAL A 61 -8.47 1.71 -6.44
CA VAL A 61 -7.38 1.12 -5.65
C VAL A 61 -7.63 1.24 -4.15
N ARG A 62 -8.28 2.31 -3.68
CA ARG A 62 -8.71 2.45 -2.27
C ARG A 62 -9.54 1.27 -1.75
N LYS A 63 -10.24 0.55 -2.65
CA LYS A 63 -11.07 -0.62 -2.34
C LYS A 63 -10.34 -1.96 -2.46
N GLN A 64 -9.03 -1.97 -2.73
CA GLN A 64 -8.27 -3.20 -2.85
C GLN A 64 -8.19 -3.94 -1.49
N PRO A 65 -8.16 -5.29 -1.52
CA PRO A 65 -8.03 -6.09 -0.30
C PRO A 65 -6.78 -5.74 0.49
N PHE A 66 -6.87 -5.85 1.82
CA PHE A 66 -5.77 -5.60 2.76
C PHE A 66 -4.43 -6.24 2.36
N ILE A 67 -4.46 -7.49 1.87
CA ILE A 67 -3.25 -8.22 1.44
C ILE A 67 -2.45 -7.43 0.39
N ARG A 68 -3.12 -6.73 -0.54
CA ARG A 68 -2.45 -5.92 -1.58
C ARG A 68 -1.68 -4.76 -0.97
N TRP A 69 -2.23 -4.12 0.06
CA TRP A 69 -1.60 -3.00 0.75
C TRP A 69 -0.36 -3.42 1.54
N ILE A 70 -0.43 -4.51 2.30
CA ILE A 70 0.73 -5.01 3.06
C ILE A 70 1.83 -5.58 2.16
N GLN A 71 1.48 -6.15 1.01
CA GLN A 71 2.46 -6.50 -0.02
C GLN A 71 3.15 -5.24 -0.57
N ALA A 72 2.41 -4.16 -0.81
CA ALA A 72 2.98 -2.89 -1.27
C ALA A 72 3.85 -2.20 -0.20
N LEU A 73 3.53 -2.39 1.09
CA LEU A 73 4.37 -1.99 2.23
C LEU A 73 5.62 -2.87 2.41
N GLY A 74 5.75 -3.98 1.65
CA GLY A 74 6.94 -4.82 1.66
C GLY A 74 7.02 -5.81 2.83
N ILE A 75 5.87 -6.31 3.32
CA ILE A 75 5.87 -7.35 4.35
C ILE A 75 6.75 -8.55 3.95
N PRO A 76 7.65 -9.06 4.81
CA PRO A 76 8.59 -10.12 4.47
C PRO A 76 7.94 -11.53 4.54
N LEU A 77 6.75 -11.68 3.97
CA LEU A 77 6.00 -12.94 3.92
C LEU A 77 5.73 -13.39 2.49
N PRO A 78 5.84 -14.70 2.19
CA PRO A 78 5.35 -15.23 0.93
C PRO A 78 3.82 -15.14 0.88
N LEU A 79 3.26 -15.02 -0.32
CA LEU A 79 1.81 -14.89 -0.52
C LEU A 79 1.02 -16.05 0.08
N VAL A 80 1.57 -17.27 0.08
CA VAL A 80 0.94 -18.44 0.71
C VAL A 80 0.73 -18.24 2.22
N ALA A 81 1.70 -17.63 2.91
CA ALA A 81 1.58 -17.33 4.34
C ALA A 81 0.60 -16.18 4.59
N LEU A 82 0.63 -15.13 3.75
CA LEU A 82 -0.33 -14.04 3.84
C LEU A 82 -1.77 -14.53 3.68
N ASN A 83 -2.02 -15.39 2.71
CA ASN A 83 -3.35 -15.98 2.49
C ASN A 83 -3.76 -16.89 3.67
N ALA A 84 -2.82 -17.68 4.19
CA ALA A 84 -3.07 -18.59 5.32
C ALA A 84 -3.31 -17.85 6.65
N SER A 85 -2.75 -16.65 6.83
CA SER A 85 -2.97 -15.85 8.05
C SER A 85 -4.46 -15.51 8.27
N GLY A 86 -5.21 -15.35 7.18
CA GLY A 86 -6.59 -14.90 7.25
C GLY A 86 -6.74 -13.44 7.71
N ASP A 87 -5.65 -12.70 7.92
CA ASP A 87 -5.71 -11.32 8.37
C ASP A 87 -6.38 -10.43 7.32
N ARG A 88 -7.24 -9.52 7.80
CA ARG A 88 -8.04 -8.59 6.98
C ARG A 88 -7.83 -7.13 7.35
N SER A 89 -7.11 -6.85 8.44
CA SER A 89 -6.83 -5.49 8.88
C SER A 89 -5.47 -5.36 9.55
N TRP A 90 -4.97 -4.13 9.59
CA TRP A 90 -3.73 -3.76 10.27
C TRP A 90 -3.76 -4.15 11.75
N ARG A 91 -4.91 -3.97 12.43
CA ARG A 91 -5.09 -4.36 13.84
C ARG A 91 -4.91 -5.86 14.06
N GLN A 92 -5.47 -6.71 13.20
CA GLN A 92 -5.33 -8.16 13.32
C GLN A 92 -3.87 -8.59 13.11
N LEU A 93 -3.25 -8.06 12.05
CA LEU A 93 -1.89 -8.41 11.66
C LEU A 93 -0.86 -7.93 12.70
N SER A 94 -0.98 -6.69 13.18
CA SER A 94 -0.06 -6.13 14.19
C SER A 94 -0.21 -6.75 15.58
N GLY A 95 -1.37 -7.37 15.87
CA GLY A 95 -1.60 -8.13 17.10
C GLY A 95 -1.03 -9.56 17.09
N ARG A 96 -0.45 -10.01 15.97
CA ARG A 96 0.12 -11.36 15.87
C ARG A 96 1.46 -11.47 16.58
N THR A 97 1.68 -12.62 17.21
CA THR A 97 2.94 -12.93 17.88
C THR A 97 3.92 -13.61 16.92
N GLU A 98 5.20 -13.63 17.28
CA GLU A 98 6.20 -14.37 16.51
C GLU A 98 5.82 -15.86 16.38
N LEU A 99 5.35 -16.48 17.46
CA LEU A 99 4.93 -17.89 17.48
C LEU A 99 3.82 -18.16 16.47
N TYR A 100 2.83 -17.25 16.37
CA TYR A 100 1.77 -17.36 15.37
C TYR A 100 2.34 -17.39 13.95
N TRP A 101 3.26 -16.47 13.63
CA TRP A 101 3.89 -16.43 12.31
C TRP A 101 4.66 -17.71 12.00
N GLN A 102 5.35 -18.30 12.98
CA GLN A 102 6.10 -19.55 12.79
C GLN A 102 5.22 -20.77 12.47
N GLN A 103 3.92 -20.72 12.79
CA GLN A 103 2.98 -21.80 12.48
C GLN A 103 2.46 -21.74 11.04
N LEU A 104 2.70 -20.65 10.31
CA LEU A 104 2.21 -20.47 8.95
C LEU A 104 3.06 -21.23 7.92
N PRO A 105 2.45 -21.66 6.81
CA PRO A 105 3.16 -22.38 5.76
C PRO A 105 4.32 -21.55 5.21
N ALA A 106 5.48 -22.20 5.08
CA ALA A 106 6.71 -21.57 4.63
C ALA A 106 7.16 -20.38 5.50
N VAL A 107 6.86 -20.33 6.79
CA VAL A 107 7.38 -19.31 7.72
C VAL A 107 8.13 -19.98 8.86
N GLY A 108 9.46 -20.01 8.78
CA GLY A 108 10.31 -20.47 9.89
C GLY A 108 10.68 -19.35 10.87
N PRO A 109 11.38 -19.66 11.98
CA PRO A 109 11.74 -18.69 13.04
C PRO A 109 12.46 -17.44 12.54
N ARG A 110 13.35 -17.57 11.55
CA ARG A 110 14.02 -16.41 10.93
C ARG A 110 13.04 -15.44 10.29
N ARG A 111 12.07 -15.97 9.53
CA ARG A 111 11.09 -15.15 8.82
C ARG A 111 10.06 -14.56 9.77
N ALA A 112 9.64 -15.31 10.78
CA ALA A 112 8.78 -14.79 11.84
C ALA A 112 9.41 -13.58 12.55
N ARG A 113 10.71 -13.66 12.92
CA ARG A 113 11.44 -12.52 13.47
C ARG A 113 11.50 -11.33 12.51
N GLN A 114 11.73 -11.57 11.22
CA GLN A 114 11.70 -10.50 10.21
C GLN A 114 10.34 -9.81 10.14
N VAL A 115 9.24 -10.54 10.27
CA VAL A 115 7.90 -9.94 10.36
C VAL A 115 7.75 -9.09 11.61
N MET A 116 8.20 -9.57 12.77
CA MET A 116 8.15 -8.78 14.01
C MET A 116 8.98 -7.51 13.91
N THR A 117 10.20 -7.60 13.35
CA THR A 117 11.06 -6.43 13.11
C THR A 117 10.42 -5.45 12.11
N TRP A 118 9.79 -5.97 11.06
CA TRP A 118 9.06 -5.14 10.09
C TRP A 118 7.84 -4.46 10.73
N LEU A 119 7.11 -5.16 11.61
CA LEU A 119 6.00 -4.57 12.37
C LEU A 119 6.46 -3.49 13.34
N ASP A 120 7.65 -3.65 13.91
CA ASP A 120 8.21 -2.69 14.86
C ASP A 120 8.87 -1.47 14.17
N ASN A 121 9.17 -1.58 12.88
CA ASN A 121 9.82 -0.52 12.10
C ASN A 121 9.00 0.79 12.10
N ALA A 122 9.70 1.90 12.38
CA ALA A 122 9.09 3.22 12.50
C ALA A 122 8.44 3.72 11.19
N GLU A 123 9.08 3.50 10.05
CA GLU A 123 8.54 3.88 8.73
C GLU A 123 7.28 3.07 8.40
N VAL A 124 7.28 1.76 8.67
CA VAL A 124 6.11 0.90 8.46
C VAL A 124 4.92 1.37 9.32
N LYS A 125 5.17 1.68 10.61
CA LYS A 125 4.15 2.25 11.49
C LYS A 125 3.69 3.62 10.99
N GLN A 126 4.58 4.48 10.52
CA GLN A 126 4.19 5.80 9.99
C GLN A 126 3.30 5.67 8.76
N LEU A 127 3.67 4.79 7.81
CA LEU A 127 2.86 4.54 6.62
C LEU A 127 1.52 3.90 6.95
N SER A 128 1.43 3.00 7.93
CA SER A 128 0.14 2.43 8.34
C SER A 128 -0.80 3.46 8.95
N HIS A 129 -0.29 4.36 9.81
CA HIS A 129 -1.07 5.50 10.32
C HIS A 129 -1.47 6.46 9.20
N TRP A 130 -0.58 6.73 8.24
CA TRP A 130 -0.88 7.58 7.10
C TRP A 130 -2.00 6.99 6.23
N LEU A 131 -1.95 5.69 5.94
CA LEU A 131 -3.02 4.99 5.22
C LEU A 131 -4.36 5.04 5.97
N ALA A 132 -4.35 4.93 7.30
CA ALA A 132 -5.55 5.11 8.12
C ALA A 132 -6.09 6.55 8.00
N ALA A 133 -5.23 7.57 8.06
CA ALA A 133 -5.61 8.96 7.85
C ALA A 133 -6.20 9.22 6.45
N GLN A 134 -5.72 8.49 5.44
CA GLN A 134 -6.30 8.49 4.09
C GLN A 134 -7.60 7.68 3.96
N GLN A 135 -8.19 7.19 5.06
CA GLN A 135 -9.44 6.43 5.06
C GLN A 135 -9.37 5.09 4.32
N ILE A 136 -8.21 4.41 4.33
CA ILE A 136 -8.13 3.03 3.86
C ILE A 136 -8.70 2.13 4.95
N GLU A 137 -9.91 1.60 4.73
CA GLU A 137 -10.73 0.88 5.74
C GLU A 137 -9.95 -0.17 6.55
N SER A 138 -9.12 -0.97 5.87
CA SER A 138 -8.34 -2.04 6.52
C SER A 138 -7.23 -1.56 7.48
N PHE A 139 -6.91 -0.26 7.49
CA PHE A 139 -5.91 0.36 8.38
C PHE A 139 -6.54 1.21 9.50
N ILE A 140 -7.85 1.48 9.44
CA ILE A 140 -8.54 2.21 10.49
C ILE A 140 -8.56 1.34 11.77
N PRO A 141 -8.20 1.88 12.95
CA PRO A 141 -8.14 1.15 14.22
C PRO A 141 -9.44 0.44 14.64
#